data_AF-A0A1B6KUY7-F1
#
_entry.id   AF-A0A1B6KUY7-F1
#
_cell.length_a   1.000
_cell.length_b   1.000
_cell.length_c   1.000
_cell.angle_alpha   90.00
_cell.angle_beta   90.00
_cell.angle_gamma   90.00
#
_symmetry.space_group_name_H-M   'P 1'
#
loop_
_entity.id
_entity.type
_entity.pdbx_description
1 polymer ?
#
loop_
_entity_poly.entity_id
_entity_poly.type
_entity_poly.pdbx_seq_one_letter_code
_entity_poly.pdbx_strand_id
1 'polypeptide(L)'
;GKECPHMKDGRNRKTPHQLAFSLTLDSVDVTSLDFVAPEEEVYNYWTDGINALLGNKMLSKETDNDLETLLSMEIKLRLLDAEGVDIPQEPPPIPDDPPNYDFCYELK
;
A
#
# COMPACT_ATOMS: atom_id res chain seq x y z
N GLY A 1 -20.63 2.02 3.02
CA GLY A 1 -20.83 3.40 3.52
C GLY A 1 -22.23 3.89 3.16
N LYS A 2 -22.41 5.15 2.72
CA LYS A 2 -23.74 5.68 2.34
C LYS A 2 -24.40 4.95 1.15
N GLU A 3 -23.60 4.26 0.34
CA GLU A 3 -24.03 3.44 -0.80
C GLU A 3 -24.53 2.04 -0.41
N CYS A 4 -24.49 1.66 0.88
CA CYS A 4 -25.05 0.37 1.33
C CYS A 4 -26.59 0.39 1.27
N PRO A 5 -27.24 -0.53 0.53
CA PRO A 5 -28.69 -0.51 0.33
C PRO A 5 -29.54 -0.57 1.61
N HIS A 6 -29.07 -1.26 2.65
CA HIS A 6 -29.79 -1.39 3.92
C HIS A 6 -29.71 -0.17 4.85
N MET A 7 -28.99 0.90 4.46
CA MET A 7 -28.71 2.06 5.33
C MET A 7 -29.48 3.34 4.96
N LYS A 8 -30.43 3.27 4.02
CA LYS A 8 -31.13 4.45 3.47
C LYS A 8 -32.10 5.16 4.43
N ASP A 9 -32.53 4.51 5.53
CA ASP A 9 -33.61 5.01 6.42
C ASP A 9 -33.20 5.36 7.88
N GLY A 10 -31.91 5.32 8.23
CA GLY A 10 -31.43 5.46 9.62
C GLY A 10 -31.04 6.87 10.07
N ARG A 11 -31.95 7.86 10.08
CA ARG A 11 -31.63 9.28 10.36
C ARG A 11 -31.17 9.67 11.77
N ASN A 12 -31.03 8.76 12.76
CA ASN A 12 -30.88 9.18 14.17
C ASN A 12 -29.92 8.39 15.09
N ARG A 13 -28.97 7.59 14.57
CA ARG A 13 -27.92 6.96 15.41
C ARG A 13 -26.53 7.46 15.02
N LYS A 14 -25.81 8.08 15.97
CA LYS A 14 -24.40 8.44 15.82
C LYS A 14 -23.58 7.13 15.88
N THR A 15 -22.88 6.84 14.76
CA THR A 15 -21.94 5.73 14.42
C THR A 15 -22.57 4.33 14.17
N PRO A 16 -22.52 3.77 12.93
CA PRO A 16 -21.32 3.08 12.37
C PRO A 16 -21.15 3.23 10.84
N HIS A 17 -21.43 4.41 10.26
CA HIS A 17 -21.44 4.59 8.80
C HIS A 17 -20.08 4.35 8.10
N GLN A 18 -18.98 4.47 8.86
CA GLN A 18 -17.60 4.41 8.34
C GLN A 18 -17.06 2.99 8.24
N LEU A 19 -17.65 2.02 8.93
CA LEU A 19 -17.19 0.62 8.96
C LEU A 19 -18.05 -0.32 8.10
N ALA A 20 -19.09 0.22 7.45
CA ALA A 20 -19.97 -0.55 6.59
C ALA A 20 -19.45 -0.58 5.15
N PHE A 21 -19.47 -1.73 4.50
CA PHE A 21 -19.16 -1.91 3.08
C PHE A 21 -20.09 -2.95 2.45
N SER A 22 -20.23 -2.92 1.13
CA SER A 22 -21.09 -3.86 0.40
C SER A 22 -20.33 -4.46 -0.76
N LEU A 23 -20.59 -5.73 -1.03
CA LEU A 23 -20.16 -6.42 -2.25
C LEU A 23 -21.33 -6.50 -3.21
N THR A 24 -21.23 -5.80 -4.34
CA THR A 24 -22.20 -5.85 -5.42
C THR A 24 -21.65 -6.72 -6.53
N LEU A 25 -22.39 -7.75 -6.93
CA LEU A 25 -22.08 -8.54 -8.12
C LEU A 25 -22.78 -7.91 -9.32
N ASP A 26 -22.16 -7.97 -10.49
CA ASP A 26 -22.73 -7.44 -11.74
C ASP A 26 -23.92 -8.28 -12.27
N SER A 27 -24.23 -9.41 -11.63
CA SER A 27 -25.34 -10.29 -12.02
C SER A 27 -26.70 -9.77 -11.55
N VAL A 28 -27.72 -9.91 -12.40
CA VAL A 28 -29.08 -9.42 -12.18
C VAL A 28 -29.80 -10.06 -10.97
N ASP A 29 -29.37 -11.26 -10.55
CA ASP A 29 -30.12 -12.08 -9.58
C ASP A 29 -29.60 -12.02 -8.13
N VAL A 30 -28.44 -11.40 -7.87
CA VAL A 30 -27.85 -11.37 -6.52
C VAL A 30 -27.91 -9.96 -5.93
N THR A 31 -28.69 -9.84 -4.86
CA THR A 31 -28.71 -8.69 -3.95
C THR A 31 -27.35 -8.49 -3.31
N SER A 32 -26.90 -7.24 -3.19
CA SER A 32 -25.62 -6.90 -2.56
C SER A 32 -25.44 -7.61 -1.21
N LEU A 33 -24.20 -8.01 -0.91
CA LEU A 33 -23.86 -8.54 0.40
C LEU A 33 -23.30 -7.40 1.26
N ASP A 34 -24.06 -7.02 2.29
CA ASP A 34 -23.75 -5.89 3.14
C ASP A 34 -23.07 -6.35 4.43
N PHE A 35 -21.96 -5.69 4.78
CA PHE A 35 -21.14 -5.99 5.94
C PHE A 35 -20.96 -4.75 6.81
N VAL A 36 -20.77 -4.98 8.11
CA VAL A 36 -20.30 -3.97 9.06
C VAL A 36 -19.11 -4.57 9.80
N ALA A 37 -17.92 -4.03 9.56
CA ALA A 37 -16.73 -4.47 10.25
C ALA A 37 -16.81 -4.15 11.76
N PRO A 38 -16.23 -5.01 12.63
CA PRO A 38 -16.23 -4.78 14.07
C PRO A 38 -15.35 -3.60 14.49
N GLU A 39 -14.29 -3.29 13.72
CA GLU A 39 -13.33 -2.22 13.97
C GLU A 39 -12.71 -1.70 12.67
N GLU A 40 -12.01 -0.57 12.76
CA GLU A 40 -11.40 0.14 11.61
C GLU A 40 -10.32 -0.71 10.92
N GLU A 41 -9.44 -1.37 11.68
CA GLU A 41 -8.41 -2.26 11.14
C GLU A 41 -9.01 -3.38 10.27
N VAL A 42 -10.04 -4.06 10.78
CA VAL A 42 -10.73 -5.12 10.03
C VAL A 42 -11.41 -4.57 8.77
N TYR A 43 -12.02 -3.37 8.85
CA TYR A 43 -12.59 -2.71 7.68
C TYR A 43 -11.52 -2.43 6.61
N ASN A 44 -10.35 -1.96 7.03
CA ASN A 44 -9.23 -1.63 6.16
C ASN A 44 -8.67 -2.88 5.48
N TYR A 45 -8.49 -3.98 6.22
CA TYR A 45 -8.07 -5.27 5.65
C TYR A 45 -9.08 -5.84 4.64
N TRP A 46 -10.37 -5.77 4.93
CA TRP A 46 -11.38 -6.22 3.97
C TRP A 46 -11.35 -5.39 2.68
N THR A 47 -11.42 -4.06 2.81
CA THR A 47 -11.49 -3.18 1.65
C THR A 47 -10.23 -3.24 0.79
N ASP A 48 -9.05 -3.31 1.40
CA ASP A 48 -7.80 -3.49 0.67
C ASP A 48 -7.66 -4.88 0.04
N GLY A 49 -8.01 -5.94 0.78
CA GLY A 49 -8.00 -7.30 0.23
C GLY A 49 -8.91 -7.44 -0.98
N ILE A 50 -10.12 -6.86 -0.93
CA ILE A 50 -11.05 -6.85 -2.07
C ILE A 50 -10.48 -6.02 -3.23
N ASN A 51 -9.92 -4.83 -2.96
CA ASN A 51 -9.28 -4.02 -3.99
C ASN A 51 -8.14 -4.80 -4.67
N ALA A 52 -7.29 -5.48 -3.91
CA ALA A 52 -6.21 -6.28 -4.45
C ALA A 52 -6.72 -7.43 -5.33
N LEU A 53 -7.79 -8.13 -4.92
CA LEU A 53 -8.42 -9.19 -5.73
C LEU A 53 -9.01 -8.65 -7.04
N LEU A 54 -9.49 -7.41 -7.05
CA LEU A 54 -9.98 -6.72 -8.24
C LEU A 54 -8.86 -6.11 -9.10
N GLY A 55 -7.59 -6.20 -8.67
CA GLY A 55 -6.45 -5.55 -9.32
C GLY A 55 -6.38 -4.03 -9.11
N ASN A 56 -7.18 -3.50 -8.18
CA ASN A 56 -7.16 -2.10 -7.78
C ASN A 56 -6.07 -1.84 -6.74
N LYS A 57 -5.70 -0.57 -6.59
CA LYS A 57 -4.80 -0.14 -5.53
C LYS A 57 -5.47 -0.31 -4.16
N MET A 58 -4.71 -0.79 -3.18
CA MET A 58 -5.07 -0.73 -1.75
C MET A 58 -4.96 0.73 -1.26
N LEU A 59 -5.94 1.20 -0.48
CA LEU A 59 -6.12 2.63 -0.16
C LEU A 59 -6.24 2.92 1.34
N SER A 60 -6.23 1.90 2.20
CA SER A 60 -6.34 2.13 3.63
C SER A 60 -5.05 2.72 4.23
N LYS A 61 -5.19 3.28 5.44
CA LYS A 61 -4.04 3.78 6.20
C LYS A 61 -3.13 2.64 6.66
N GLU A 62 -3.69 1.46 6.90
CA GLU A 62 -3.00 0.25 7.34
C GLU A 62 -2.04 -0.21 6.26
N THR A 63 -2.47 -0.20 4.98
CA THR A 63 -1.56 -0.43 3.85
C THR A 63 -0.40 0.58 3.83
N ASP A 64 -0.69 1.88 3.99
CA ASP A 64 0.36 2.90 3.97
C ASP A 64 1.34 2.75 5.15
N ASN A 65 0.83 2.45 6.35
CA ASN A 65 1.64 2.23 7.55
C ASN A 65 2.52 0.97 7.44
N ASP A 66 1.95 -0.13 6.96
CA ASP A 66 2.67 -1.38 6.74
C ASP A 66 3.75 -1.18 5.67
N LEU A 67 3.42 -0.49 4.59
CA LEU A 67 4.38 -0.14 3.54
C LEU A 67 5.53 0.72 4.09
N GLU A 68 5.23 1.77 4.84
CA GLU A 68 6.24 2.63 5.45
C GLU A 68 7.16 1.84 6.39
N THR A 69 6.58 0.96 7.22
CA THR A 69 7.33 0.14 8.17
C THR A 69 8.28 -0.81 7.46
N LEU A 70 7.77 -1.56 6.48
CA LEU A 70 8.55 -2.53 5.71
C LEU A 70 9.63 -1.85 4.87
N LEU A 71 9.27 -0.80 4.15
CA LEU A 71 10.19 -0.05 3.30
C LEU A 71 11.28 0.64 4.12
N SER A 72 10.93 1.22 5.26
CA SER A 72 11.92 1.85 6.16
C SER A 72 12.95 0.86 6.65
N MET A 73 12.53 -0.37 6.98
CA MET A 73 13.45 -1.43 7.39
C MET A 73 14.37 -1.84 6.24
N GLU A 74 13.83 -2.07 5.04
CA GLU A 74 14.62 -2.44 3.86
C GLU A 74 15.64 -1.34 3.50
N ILE A 75 15.23 -0.07 3.49
CA ILE A 75 16.13 1.05 3.21
C ILE A 75 17.25 1.11 4.24
N LYS A 76 16.94 0.96 5.54
CA LYS A 76 17.97 0.93 6.59
C LYS A 76 18.97 -0.20 6.38
N LEU A 77 18.51 -1.39 5.98
CA LEU A 77 19.39 -2.52 5.66
C LEU A 77 20.31 -2.22 4.48
N ARG A 78 19.80 -1.57 3.42
CA ARG A 78 20.62 -1.17 2.26
C ARG A 78 21.64 -0.08 2.58
N LEU A 79 21.37 0.74 3.59
CA LEU A 79 22.25 1.84 4.00
C LEU A 79 23.29 1.44 5.04
N LEU A 80 23.35 0.17 5.46
CA LEU A 80 24.37 -0.29 6.42
C LEU A 80 25.80 -0.06 5.91
N ASP A 81 26.06 -0.27 4.61
CA ASP A 81 27.38 -0.06 4.01
C ASP A 81 27.76 1.43 3.87
N ALA A 82 26.78 2.34 4.03
CA ALA A 82 26.96 3.78 3.95
C ALA A 82 26.98 4.45 5.34
N GLU A 83 27.07 3.67 6.42
CA GLU A 83 27.11 4.21 7.78
C GLU A 83 28.34 5.10 7.99
N GLY A 84 28.11 6.34 8.42
CA GLY A 84 29.17 7.34 8.63
C GLY A 84 29.67 8.03 7.36
N VAL A 85 29.06 7.76 6.20
CA VAL A 85 29.33 8.46 4.94
C VAL A 85 28.31 9.58 4.72
N ASP A 86 28.79 10.76 4.31
CA ASP A 86 27.90 11.85 3.92
C ASP A 86 27.20 11.51 2.60
N ILE A 87 25.87 11.40 2.64
CA ILE A 87 25.06 11.12 1.46
C ILE A 87 24.92 12.41 0.63
N PRO A 88 25.42 12.45 -0.62
CA PRO A 88 25.31 13.63 -1.46
C PRO A 88 23.85 13.90 -1.83
N GLN A 89 23.46 15.18 -1.85
CA GLN A 89 22.09 15.59 -2.22
C GLN A 89 21.84 15.50 -3.73
N GLU A 90 22.89 15.63 -4.52
CA GLU A 90 22.85 15.49 -5.97
C GLU A 90 23.66 14.26 -6.39
N PRO A 91 23.21 13.50 -7.41
CA PRO A 91 23.99 12.40 -7.95
C PRO A 91 25.35 12.90 -8.45
N PRO A 92 26.47 12.24 -8.08
CA PRO A 92 27.78 12.57 -8.65
C PRO A 92 27.79 12.44 -10.18
N PRO A 93 28.56 13.28 -10.89
CA PRO A 93 28.68 13.17 -12.34
C PRO A 93 29.27 11.80 -12.73
N ILE A 94 28.69 11.18 -13.75
CA ILE A 94 29.21 9.94 -14.32
C ILE A 94 30.47 10.30 -15.12
N PRO A 95 31.63 9.69 -14.83
CA PRO A 95 32.85 9.95 -15.60
C PRO A 95 32.72 9.39 -17.03
N ASP A 96 33.48 9.97 -17.97
CA ASP A 96 33.63 9.40 -19.32
C ASP A 96 34.26 8.00 -19.26
N ASP A 97 34.01 7.20 -20.29
CA ASP A 97 34.58 5.87 -20.41
C ASP A 97 36.13 5.91 -20.37
N PRO A 98 36.76 4.90 -19.75
CA PRO A 98 38.21 4.84 -19.70
C PRO A 98 38.80 4.69 -21.11
N PRO A 99 40.02 5.21 -21.37
CA PRO A 99 40.65 5.12 -22.70
C PRO A 99 40.92 3.69 -23.20
N ASN A 100 40.96 2.72 -22.28
CA ASN A 100 41.16 1.29 -22.57
C ASN A 100 40.52 0.44 -21.46
N TYR A 101 40.49 -0.88 -21.69
CA TYR A 101 39.97 -1.89 -20.74
C TYR A 101 41.08 -2.84 -20.27
N ASP A 102 42.32 -2.36 -20.19
CA ASP A 102 43.47 -3.12 -19.70
C ASP A 102 43.45 -3.13 -18.16
N PHE A 103 42.62 -3.99 -17.58
CA PHE A 103 42.40 -4.04 -16.13
C PHE A 103 43.64 -4.50 -15.36
N CYS A 104 43.90 -3.87 -14.20
CA CYS A 104 45.01 -4.23 -13.31
C CYS A 104 44.84 -5.62 -12.63
N TYR A 105 43.66 -6.23 -12.74
CA TYR A 105 43.32 -7.50 -12.10
C TYR A 105 42.50 -8.38 -13.04
N GLU A 106 42.78 -9.67 -13.02
CA GLU A 106 41.93 -10.68 -13.66
C GLU A 106 40.83 -11.11 -12.69
N LEU A 107 39.58 -11.16 -13.17
CA LEU A 107 38.46 -11.76 -12.45
C LEU A 107 38.69 -13.28 -12.36
N LYS A 108 38.78 -13.79 -11.14
CA LYS A 108 38.83 -15.24 -10.86
C LYS A 108 37.44 -15.86 -10.78
#